data_AF-A0A9X9XBC5-F1
#
_entry.id   AF-A0A9X9XBC5-F1
#
_cell.length_a   1.000
_cell.length_b   1.000
_cell.length_c   1.000
_cell.angle_alpha   90.00
_cell.angle_beta   90.00
_cell.angle_gamma   90.00
#
_symmetry.space_group_name_H-M   'P 1'
#
loop_
_entity.id
_entity.type
_entity.pdbx_description
1 polymer ?
#
loop_
_entity_poly.entity_id
_entity_poly.type
_entity_poly.pdbx_seq_one_letter_code
_entity_poly.pdbx_strand_id
1 'polypeptide(L)'
;MPYLLELLLFLAPFAAYGLWRKLNPNTEPSTVLLVLAGIGVALMLAGAVWFGLSRSGPPGTTYVPAHLEGDRVEPGHAEPRR
;
A
#
# COMPACT_ATOMS: atom_id res chain seq x y z
N MET A 1 15.27 18.15 -4.87
CA MET A 1 14.24 17.74 -3.90
C MET A 1 13.86 16.29 -4.20
N PRO A 2 14.52 15.30 -3.57
CA PRO A 2 14.39 13.88 -3.95
C PRO A 2 13.00 13.27 -3.70
N TYR A 3 12.09 14.01 -3.07
CA TYR A 3 10.72 13.54 -2.77
C TYR A 3 9.63 14.35 -3.49
N LEU A 4 10.02 15.30 -4.36
CA LEU A 4 9.05 16.19 -4.99
C LEU A 4 8.15 15.43 -5.96
N LEU A 5 8.70 14.49 -6.72
CA LEU A 5 7.93 13.70 -7.68
C LEU A 5 6.93 12.80 -6.94
N GLU A 6 7.37 12.12 -5.89
CA GLU A 6 6.58 11.25 -5.03
C GLU A 6 5.44 12.03 -4.37
N LEU A 7 5.75 13.23 -3.84
CA LEU A 7 4.76 14.12 -3.26
C LEU A 7 3.73 14.56 -4.31
N LEU A 8 4.17 14.92 -5.51
CA LEU A 8 3.28 15.32 -6.60
C LEU A 8 2.39 14.16 -7.05
N LEU A 9 2.93 12.95 -7.19
CA LEU A 9 2.18 11.75 -7.55
C LEU A 9 1.18 11.35 -6.46
N PHE A 10 1.56 11.50 -5.19
CA PHE A 10 0.69 11.28 -4.05
C PHE A 10 -0.48 12.28 -4.03
N LEU A 11 -0.20 13.56 -4.30
CA LEU A 11 -1.21 14.62 -4.32
C LEU A 11 -2.05 14.65 -5.60
N ALA A 12 -1.55 14.09 -6.71
CA ALA A 12 -2.19 14.13 -8.01
C ALA A 12 -3.67 13.71 -8.03
N PRO A 13 -4.09 12.56 -7.45
CA PRO A 13 -5.51 12.17 -7.48
C PRO A 13 -6.41 13.15 -6.72
N PHE A 14 -5.94 13.69 -5.59
CA PHE A 14 -6.69 14.68 -4.80
C PHE A 14 -6.78 16.02 -5.51
N ALA A 15 -5.67 16.47 -6.09
CA ALA A 15 -5.63 17.71 -6.87
C ALA A 15 -6.51 17.62 -8.11
N ALA A 16 -6.48 16.49 -8.83
CA ALA A 16 -7.33 16.25 -10.00
C ALA A 16 -8.82 16.28 -9.61
N TYR A 17 -9.21 15.60 -8.53
CA TYR A 17 -10.59 15.63 -8.04
C TYR A 17 -11.01 17.03 -7.58
N GLY A 18 -10.16 17.73 -6.82
CA GLY A 18 -10.43 19.09 -6.36
C GLY A 18 -10.58 20.08 -7.52
N LEU A 19 -9.74 19.96 -8.54
CA LEU A 19 -9.84 20.77 -9.76
C LEU A 19 -11.14 20.46 -10.52
N TRP A 20 -11.48 19.18 -10.68
CA TRP A 20 -12.74 18.78 -11.31
C TRP A 20 -13.95 19.34 -10.56
N ARG A 21 -13.98 19.25 -9.22
CA ARG A 21 -15.08 19.76 -8.39
C ARG A 21 -15.20 21.28 -8.47
N LYS A 22 -14.07 21.99 -8.52
CA LYS A 22 -14.04 23.46 -8.72
C LYS A 22 -14.64 23.86 -10.08
N LEU A 23 -14.36 23.09 -11.13
CA LEU A 23 -14.89 23.33 -12.47
C LEU A 23 -16.36 22.88 -12.62
N ASN A 24 -16.84 21.98 -11.76
CA ASN A 24 -18.19 21.39 -11.83
C ASN A 24 -18.92 21.50 -10.47
N PRO A 25 -19.23 22.72 -9.99
CA PRO A 25 -19.72 22.94 -8.62
C PRO A 25 -21.09 22.33 -8.35
N ASN A 26 -21.96 22.27 -9.36
CA ASN A 26 -23.33 21.75 -9.26
C ASN A 26 -23.48 20.32 -9.81
N THR A 27 -22.37 19.67 -10.18
CA THR A 27 -22.39 18.32 -10.76
C THR A 27 -21.95 17.33 -9.72
N GLU A 28 -22.77 16.31 -9.49
CA GLU A 28 -22.42 15.20 -8.62
C GLU A 28 -21.59 14.15 -9.38
N PRO A 29 -20.67 13.44 -8.69
CA PRO A 29 -20.01 12.27 -9.27
C PRO A 29 -21.05 11.27 -9.77
N SER A 30 -20.87 10.75 -10.98
CA SER A 30 -21.78 9.74 -11.51
C SER A 30 -21.72 8.45 -10.68
N THR A 31 -22.85 7.74 -10.58
CA THR A 31 -22.91 6.44 -9.89
C THR A 31 -21.88 5.45 -10.44
N VAL A 32 -21.66 5.46 -11.76
CA VAL A 32 -20.64 4.63 -12.41
C VAL A 32 -19.24 4.94 -11.88
N LEU A 33 -18.90 6.22 -11.73
CA LEU A 33 -17.61 6.63 -11.16
C LEU A 33 -17.46 6.16 -9.72
N LEU A 34 -18.51 6.30 -8.91
CA LEU A 34 -18.52 5.85 -7.51
C LEU A 34 -18.37 4.32 -7.40
N VAL A 35 -19.04 3.56 -8.27
CA VAL A 35 -18.91 2.09 -8.32
C VAL A 35 -17.49 1.70 -8.72
N LEU A 36 -16.91 2.32 -9.75
CA LEU A 36 -15.53 2.05 -10.16
C LEU A 36 -14.52 2.40 -9.06
N ALA A 37 -14.71 3.53 -8.37
CA ALA A 37 -13.89 3.88 -7.22
C ALA A 37 -14.00 2.83 -6.10
N GLY A 38 -15.21 2.38 -5.79
CA GLY A 38 -15.46 1.31 -4.82
C GLY A 38 -14.78 -0.01 -5.20
N ILE A 39 -14.88 -0.42 -6.47
CA ILE A 39 -14.19 -1.61 -7.00
C ILE A 39 -12.67 -1.45 -6.85
N GLY A 40 -12.12 -0.28 -7.18
CA GLY A 40 -10.70 0.00 -7.02
C GLY A 40 -10.23 -0.16 -5.57
N VAL A 41 -10.97 0.37 -4.61
CA VAL A 41 -10.68 0.19 -3.17
C VAL A 41 -10.77 -1.28 -2.77
N ALA A 42 -11.80 -2.00 -3.24
CA ALA A 42 -11.94 -3.42 -2.95
C ALA A 42 -10.76 -4.25 -3.50
N LEU A 43 -10.32 -3.96 -4.73
CA LEU A 43 -9.16 -4.60 -5.36
C LEU A 43 -7.86 -4.26 -4.63
N MET A 44 -7.68 -3.01 -4.19
CA MET A 44 -6.53 -2.60 -3.39
C MET A 44 -6.45 -3.40 -2.08
N LEU A 45 -7.56 -3.49 -1.35
CA LEU A 45 -7.62 -4.25 -0.09
C LEU A 45 -7.41 -5.75 -0.32
N ALA A 46 -8.07 -6.32 -1.34
CA ALA A 46 -7.90 -7.72 -1.70
C ALA A 46 -6.44 -8.03 -2.07
N GLY A 47 -5.80 -7.17 -2.85
CA GLY A 47 -4.38 -7.29 -3.21
C GLY A 47 -3.47 -7.20 -1.99
N ALA A 48 -3.73 -6.27 -1.08
CA ALA A 48 -2.95 -6.14 0.17
C ALA A 48 -3.07 -7.39 1.06
N VAL A 49 -4.29 -7.91 1.22
CA VAL A 49 -4.54 -9.15 1.98
C VAL A 49 -3.84 -10.33 1.31
N TRP A 50 -4.04 -10.50 0.00
CA TRP A 50 -3.40 -11.57 -0.77
C TRP A 50 -1.87 -11.51 -0.66
N PHE A 51 -1.28 -10.33 -0.82
CA PHE A 51 0.16 -10.13 -0.71
C PHE A 51 0.68 -10.42 0.70
N GLY A 52 -0.03 -9.96 1.73
CA GLY A 52 0.29 -10.24 3.12
C GLY A 52 0.29 -11.74 3.43
N LEU A 53 -0.73 -12.46 2.96
CA LEU A 53 -0.86 -13.91 3.17
C LEU A 53 0.16 -14.72 2.35
N SER A 54 0.54 -14.25 1.16
CA SER A 54 1.54 -14.93 0.33
C SER A 54 2.98 -14.71 0.80
N ARG A 55 3.24 -13.64 1.57
CA ARG A 55 4.56 -13.31 2.11
C ARG A 55 4.70 -13.56 3.61
N SER A 56 3.65 -13.97 4.31
CA SER A 56 3.71 -14.26 5.73
C SER A 56 4.58 -15.49 6.00
N GLY A 57 5.38 -15.44 7.06
CA GLY A 57 6.09 -16.61 7.58
C GLY A 57 5.11 -17.73 7.98
N PRO A 58 5.54 -19.00 7.98
CA PRO A 58 4.71 -20.11 8.43
C PRO A 58 4.11 -19.85 9.83
N PRO A 59 2.89 -20.32 10.12
CA PRO A 59 2.32 -20.22 11.46
C PRO A 59 3.28 -20.78 12.51
N GLY A 60 3.41 -20.08 13.64
CA GLY A 60 4.33 -20.48 14.70
C GLY A 60 5.80 -20.12 14.44
N THR A 61 6.12 -19.37 13.38
CA THR A 61 7.44 -18.77 13.20
C THR A 61 7.49 -17.32 13.72
N THR A 62 8.68 -16.87 14.12
CA THR A 62 8.98 -15.50 14.51
C THR A 62 10.10 -14.98 13.62
N TYR A 63 9.97 -13.73 13.18
CA TYR A 63 11.02 -13.06 12.43
C TYR A 63 12.21 -12.75 13.34
N VAL A 64 13.38 -13.28 12.99
CA VAL A 64 14.66 -12.90 13.58
C VAL A 64 15.27 -11.83 12.67
N PRO A 65 15.52 -10.61 13.17
CA PRO A 65 16.13 -9.56 12.36
C PRO A 65 17.56 -9.93 11.98
N ALA A 66 18.05 -9.31 10.90
CA ALA A 66 19.43 -9.44 10.51
C ALA A 66 20.35 -8.99 11.67
N HIS A 67 21.34 -9.81 11.97
CA HIS A 67 22.27 -9.57 13.07
C HIS A 67 23.68 -10.03 12.72
N LEU A 68 24.65 -9.58 13.50
CA LEU A 68 26.04 -10.02 13.39
C LEU A 68 26.24 -11.25 14.28
N GLU A 69 26.70 -12.33 13.68
CA GLU A 69 27.15 -13.53 14.37
C GLU A 69 28.66 -13.67 14.15
N GLY A 70 29.44 -13.23 15.15
CA GLY A 70 30.88 -13.03 15.02
C GLY A 70 31.20 -11.97 13.96
N ASP A 71 31.94 -12.36 12.93
CA ASP A 71 32.32 -11.49 11.80
C ASP A 71 31.40 -11.65 10.56
N ARG A 72 30.32 -12.45 10.68
CA ARG A 72 29.37 -12.69 9.58
C ARG A 72 28.04 -11.98 9.85
N VAL A 73 27.49 -11.35 8.80
CA VAL A 73 26.12 -10.82 8.84
C VAL A 73 25.16 -11.96 8.48
N GLU A 74 24.36 -12.38 9.45
CA GLU A 74 23.25 -13.30 9.23
C GLU A 74 22.00 -12.52 8.76
N PRO A 75 21.41 -12.85 7.60
CA PRO A 75 20.22 -12.17 7.10
C PRO A 75 19.01 -12.42 7.99
N GLY A 76 18.02 -11.53 7.90
CA GLY A 76 16.74 -11.74 8.56
C GLY A 76 16.06 -13.00 8.06
N HIS A 77 15.63 -13.86 8.96
CA HIS A 77 15.02 -15.16 8.66
C HIS A 77 13.89 -15.47 9.64
N ALA A 78 13.12 -16.53 9.35
CA ALA A 78 12.05 -16.99 10.23
C ALA A 78 12.53 -18.20 11.02
N GLU A 79 12.39 -18.16 12.34
CA GLU A 79 12.66 -19.30 13.23
C GLU A 79 11.38 -19.78 13.93
N PRO A 80 11.29 -21.06 14.34
CA PRO A 80 10.21 -21.53 15.21
C PRO A 80 10.13 -20.70 16.49
N ARG A 81 8.92 -20.26 16.84
CA ARG A 81 8.63 -19.58 18.10
C ARG A 81 8.85 -20.58 19.23
N ARG A 82 9.90 -20.36 20.04
CA ARG A 82 10.16 -21.12 21.27
C ARG A 82 9.21 -20.74 22.39
#